data_AF-A0A2E4DTU2-F1
#
_entry.id   AF-A0A2E4DTU2-F1
#
_cell.length_a   1.000
_cell.length_b   1.000
_cell.length_c   1.000
_cell.angle_alpha   90.00
_cell.angle_beta   90.00
_cell.angle_gamma   90.00
#
_symmetry.space_group_name_H-M   'P 1'
#
loop_
_entity.id
_entity.type
_entity.pdbx_description
1 polymer ?
#
loop_
_entity_poly.entity_id
_entity_poly.type
_entity_poly.pdbx_seq_one_letter_code
_entity_poly.pdbx_strand_id
1 'polypeptide(L)'
;MSNEASVEIMTQTQLEHGFFNHTFMPSPKGGPFFCVWEAKENLTIEDLQTFIDGPNGVNMGLSALHNIIYQLDTALTGGQVPFDNNSPLFGLH
;
A
#
# COMPACT_ATOMS: atom_id res chain seq x y z
N MET A 1 -16.96 -1.38 11.44
CA MET A 1 -16.55 0.02 11.23
C MET A 1 -15.36 0.27 12.12
N SER A 2 -14.24 0.71 11.58
CA SER A 2 -13.04 1.09 12.34
C SER A 2 -13.37 2.27 13.25
N ASN A 3 -12.79 2.30 14.46
CA ASN A 3 -12.83 3.48 15.33
C ASN A 3 -11.56 4.33 15.12
N GLU A 4 -11.56 5.57 15.57
CA GLU A 4 -10.45 6.52 15.36
C GLU A 4 -9.11 5.96 15.87
N ALA A 5 -9.08 5.39 17.07
CA ALA A 5 -7.89 4.77 17.64
C ALA A 5 -7.33 3.63 16.77
N SER A 6 -8.19 2.80 16.16
CA SER A 6 -7.76 1.73 15.25
C SER A 6 -7.19 2.27 13.93
N VAL A 7 -7.67 3.43 13.46
CA VAL A 7 -7.14 4.10 12.27
C VAL A 7 -5.79 4.73 12.57
N GLU A 8 -5.62 5.36 13.74
CA GLU A 8 -4.35 5.93 14.18
C GLU A 8 -3.26 4.88 14.34
N ILE A 9 -3.56 3.76 15.00
CA ILE A 9 -2.60 2.65 15.16
C ILE A 9 -2.19 2.12 13.80
N MET A 10 -3.16 1.86 12.90
CA MET A 10 -2.87 1.41 11.54
C MET A 10 -1.99 2.41 10.78
N THR A 11 -2.29 3.70 10.90
CA THR A 11 -1.51 4.77 10.25
C THR A 11 -0.08 4.78 10.80
N GLN A 12 0.08 4.74 12.11
CA GLN A 12 1.38 4.74 12.77
C GLN A 12 2.22 3.51 12.37
N THR A 13 1.61 2.33 12.31
CA THR A 13 2.28 1.10 11.85
C THR A 13 2.75 1.20 10.40
N GLN A 14 1.95 1.78 9.51
CA GLN A 14 2.35 2.00 8.11
C GLN A 14 3.56 2.95 8.03
N LEU A 15 3.53 4.06 8.77
CA LEU A 15 4.62 5.03 8.83
C LEU A 15 5.92 4.43 9.38
N GLU A 16 5.83 3.61 10.44
CA GLU A 16 6.98 2.92 11.03
C GLU A 16 7.64 1.91 10.08
N HIS A 17 6.86 1.31 9.18
CA HIS A 17 7.35 0.43 8.14
C HIS A 17 7.73 1.15 6.84
N GLY A 18 7.60 2.49 6.82
CA GLY A 18 8.03 3.32 5.70
C GLY A 18 7.07 3.32 4.53
N PHE A 19 5.78 3.06 4.77
CA PHE A 19 4.72 3.14 3.77
C PHE A 19 3.80 4.32 4.04
N PHE A 20 3.46 5.07 3.00
CA PHE A 20 2.75 6.34 3.06
C PHE A 20 1.61 6.39 2.04
N ASN A 21 0.69 7.34 2.24
CA ASN A 21 -0.34 7.72 1.27
C ASN A 21 -1.16 6.54 0.70
N HIS A 22 -1.49 5.57 1.57
CA HIS A 22 -2.35 4.45 1.22
C HIS A 22 -3.69 4.93 0.63
N THR A 23 -3.92 4.58 -0.63
CA THR A 23 -5.16 4.90 -1.33
C THR A 23 -5.86 3.60 -1.71
N PHE A 24 -7.05 3.37 -1.15
CA PHE A 24 -7.88 2.20 -1.43
C PHE A 24 -8.95 2.52 -2.47
N MET A 25 -8.95 1.78 -3.59
CA MET A 25 -9.83 1.96 -4.74
C MET A 25 -10.60 0.67 -5.02
N PRO A 26 -11.80 0.50 -4.44
CA PRO A 26 -12.61 -0.69 -4.67
C PRO A 26 -13.20 -0.71 -6.09
N SER A 27 -13.22 -1.88 -6.72
CA SER A 27 -13.98 -2.12 -7.96
C SER A 27 -15.43 -2.55 -7.63
N PRO A 28 -16.30 -2.74 -8.64
CA PRO A 28 -17.64 -3.28 -8.41
C PRO A 28 -17.63 -4.63 -7.67
N LYS A 29 -18.76 -4.94 -7.01
CA LYS A 29 -18.93 -6.14 -6.18
C LYS A 29 -18.48 -7.41 -6.93
N GLY A 30 -17.56 -8.17 -6.32
CA GLY A 30 -17.00 -9.39 -6.88
C GLY A 30 -15.76 -9.19 -7.75
N GLY A 31 -15.35 -7.94 -7.98
CA GLY A 31 -14.08 -7.59 -8.60
C GLY A 31 -12.94 -7.40 -7.59
N PRO A 32 -11.72 -7.17 -8.10
CA PRO A 32 -10.55 -6.86 -7.28
C PRO A 32 -10.69 -5.47 -6.66
N PHE A 33 -9.84 -5.14 -5.68
CA PHE A 33 -9.64 -3.76 -5.28
C PHE A 33 -8.19 -3.39 -5.55
N PHE A 34 -7.97 -2.13 -5.87
CA PHE A 34 -6.63 -1.64 -6.14
C PHE A 34 -6.18 -0.79 -4.96
N CYS A 35 -4.93 -0.97 -4.54
CA CYS A 35 -4.29 -0.04 -3.61
C CYS A 35 -3.09 0.61 -4.25
N VAL A 36 -2.83 1.86 -3.89
CA VAL A 36 -1.54 2.52 -4.17
C VAL A 36 -0.89 2.90 -2.86
N TRP A 37 0.40 2.65 -2.78
CA TRP A 37 1.27 2.96 -1.65
C TRP A 37 2.51 3.69 -2.13
N GLU A 38 2.93 4.69 -1.39
CA GLU A 38 4.26 5.25 -1.52
C GLU A 38 5.16 4.59 -0.49
N ALA A 39 6.40 4.34 -0.86
CA ALA A 39 7.35 3.71 0.03
C ALA A 39 8.56 4.61 0.25
N LYS A 40 9.20 4.49 1.41
CA LYS A 40 10.48 5.12 1.69
C LYS A 40 11.52 4.65 0.66
N GLU A 41 12.46 5.53 0.34
CA GLU A 41 13.60 5.18 -0.51
C GLU A 41 14.26 3.86 -0.07
N ASN A 42 14.63 3.03 -1.06
CA ASN A 42 15.27 1.71 -0.93
C ASN A 42 14.36 0.55 -0.47
N LEU A 43 13.07 0.77 -0.24
CA LEU A 43 12.13 -0.35 -0.06
C LEU A 43 11.85 -1.04 -1.41
N THR A 44 11.73 -2.36 -1.35
CA THR A 44 11.52 -3.25 -2.49
C THR A 44 10.06 -3.73 -2.58
N ILE A 45 9.72 -4.39 -3.69
CA ILE A 45 8.41 -5.06 -3.85
C ILE A 45 8.24 -6.12 -2.74
N GLU A 46 9.31 -6.86 -2.44
CA GLU A 46 9.32 -7.91 -1.43
C GLU A 46 9.09 -7.37 -0.01
N ASP A 47 9.61 -6.18 0.29
CA ASP A 47 9.35 -5.50 1.58
C ASP A 47 7.87 -5.17 1.72
N LEU A 48 7.23 -4.65 0.65
CA LEU A 48 5.80 -4.37 0.67
C LEU A 48 4.96 -5.65 0.73
N GLN A 49 5.35 -6.71 0.01
CA GLN A 49 4.67 -8.01 0.08
C GLN A 49 4.70 -8.57 1.50
N THR A 50 5.88 -8.54 2.13
CA THR A 50 6.07 -9.01 3.50
C THR A 50 5.23 -8.20 4.48
N PHE A 51 5.15 -6.88 4.30
CA PHE A 51 4.31 -6.02 5.13
C PHE A 51 2.82 -6.35 4.97
N ILE A 52 2.31 -6.36 3.73
CA ILE A 52 0.89 -6.54 3.41
C ILE A 52 0.36 -7.91 3.87
N ASP A 53 1.15 -8.97 3.65
CA ASP A 53 0.78 -10.33 4.03
C ASP A 53 1.04 -10.64 5.52
N GLY A 54 1.81 -9.77 6.19
CA GLY A 54 2.18 -9.90 7.59
C GLY A 54 1.04 -9.55 8.56
N PRO A 55 1.26 -9.79 9.87
CA PRO A 55 0.27 -9.50 10.92
C PRO A 55 -0.07 -8.01 11.06
N ASN A 56 0.83 -7.15 10.59
CA ASN A 56 0.72 -5.70 10.63
C ASN A 56 0.14 -5.09 9.33
N GLY A 57 -0.08 -5.92 8.31
CA GLY A 57 -0.52 -5.49 6.98
C GLY A 57 -2.03 -5.31 6.85
N VAL A 58 -2.48 -4.90 5.65
CA VAL A 58 -3.90 -4.68 5.32
C VAL A 58 -4.77 -5.94 5.40
N ASN A 59 -4.15 -7.11 5.41
CA ASN A 59 -4.85 -8.36 5.63
C ASN A 59 -5.20 -8.56 7.12
N MET A 60 -4.69 -7.75 8.05
CA MET A 60 -4.81 -7.97 9.50
C MET A 60 -4.40 -9.41 9.90
N GLY A 61 -3.44 -10.00 9.16
CA GLY A 61 -3.02 -11.39 9.30
C GLY A 61 -3.98 -12.46 8.75
N LEU A 62 -4.97 -12.10 7.92
CA LEU A 62 -6.10 -12.99 7.60
C LEU A 62 -6.00 -13.94 6.39
N SER A 63 -4.95 -14.12 5.58
CA SER A 63 -4.99 -15.05 4.41
C SER A 63 -6.21 -14.97 3.45
N ALA A 64 -7.06 -13.94 3.55
CA ALA A 64 -8.32 -13.83 2.82
C ALA A 64 -8.17 -13.04 1.52
N LEU A 65 -7.03 -12.35 1.38
CA LEU A 65 -6.66 -11.53 0.25
C LEU A 65 -5.48 -12.19 -0.47
N HIS A 66 -5.56 -12.25 -1.79
CA HIS A 66 -4.46 -12.68 -2.65
C HIS A 66 -3.87 -11.42 -3.31
N ASN A 67 -2.75 -10.96 -2.76
CA ASN A 67 -2.16 -9.68 -3.09
C ASN A 67 -1.11 -9.81 -4.21
N ILE A 68 -1.29 -9.12 -5.34
CA ILE A 68 -0.28 -9.04 -6.40
C ILE A 68 0.28 -7.61 -6.46
N ILE A 69 1.57 -7.46 -6.14
CA ILE A 69 2.23 -6.16 -6.06
C ILE A 69 3.00 -5.84 -7.33
N TYR A 70 2.89 -4.58 -7.76
CA TYR A 70 3.63 -4.02 -8.90
C TYR A 70 4.33 -2.73 -8.47
N GLN A 71 5.59 -2.57 -8.88
CA GLN A 71 6.22 -1.25 -8.85
C GLN A 71 5.67 -0.40 -10.00
N LEU A 72 5.22 0.81 -9.69
CA LEU A 72 4.74 1.75 -10.69
C LEU A 72 5.93 2.44 -11.36
N ASP A 73 6.00 2.37 -12.68
CA ASP A 73 6.96 3.12 -13.48
C ASP A 73 6.49 4.56 -13.63
N THR A 74 7.09 5.46 -12.84
CA THR A 74 6.78 6.89 -12.85
C THR A 74 7.17 7.57 -14.16
N ALA A 75 8.01 6.95 -15.00
CA ALA A 75 8.28 7.49 -16.34
C ALA A 75 7.02 7.48 -17.22
N LEU A 76 6.10 6.53 -17.00
CA LEU A 76 4.84 6.43 -17.75
C LEU A 76 3.85 7.54 -17.43
N THR A 77 4.03 8.24 -16.30
CA THR A 77 3.25 9.42 -15.93
C THR A 77 3.99 10.72 -16.26
N GLY A 78 5.08 10.66 -17.02
CA GLY A 78 5.94 11.83 -17.28
C GLY A 78 6.69 12.31 -16.04
N GLY A 79 6.96 11.40 -15.09
CA GLY A 79 7.54 11.72 -13.79
C GLY A 79 6.54 12.32 -12.80
N GLN A 80 5.26 12.42 -13.15
CA GLN A 80 4.24 12.95 -12.24
C GLN A 80 3.83 11.87 -11.25
N VAL A 81 4.02 12.14 -9.98
CA VAL A 81 3.59 11.30 -8.87
C VAL A 81 2.51 12.03 -8.08
N PRO A 82 1.59 11.32 -7.38
CA PRO A 82 0.53 11.97 -6.61
C PRO A 82 1.06 12.98 -5.58
N PHE A 83 2.25 12.74 -5.03
CA PHE A 83 2.94 13.63 -4.11
C PHE A 83 4.43 13.77 -4.49
N ASP A 84 4.96 14.99 -4.49
CA ASP A 84 6.37 15.26 -4.82
C ASP A 84 7.30 14.75 -3.70
N ASN A 85 7.82 13.53 -3.81
CA ASN A 85 8.75 12.97 -2.80
C ASN A 85 9.84 12.01 -3.31
N ASN A 86 10.13 11.91 -4.62
CA ASN A 86 11.20 11.05 -5.19
C ASN A 86 11.20 9.57 -4.72
N SER A 87 10.10 9.12 -4.12
CA SER A 87 9.97 7.85 -3.44
C SER A 87 9.40 6.77 -4.37
N PRO A 88 9.75 5.48 -4.20
CA PRO A 88 9.12 4.39 -4.95
C PRO A 88 7.60 4.34 -4.74
N LEU A 89 6.87 4.03 -5.82
CA LEU A 89 5.43 3.83 -5.81
C LEU A 89 5.09 2.38 -6.11
N PHE A 90 4.13 1.82 -5.35
CA PHE A 90 3.67 0.45 -5.51
C PHE A 90 2.15 0.40 -5.68
N GLY A 91 1.69 -0.41 -6.62
CA GLY A 91 0.29 -0.76 -6.84
C GLY A 91 0.00 -2.19 -6.39
N LEU A 92 -1.22 -2.43 -5.89
CA LEU A 92 -1.77 -3.73 -5.54
C LEU A 92 -2.97 -4.05 -6.42
N HIS A 93 -3.11 -5.31 -6.84
CA HIS A 93 -4.31 -5.88 -7.44
C HIS A 93 -4.79 -7.12 -6.67
#